data_AF-L0JGA4-F1
#
_entry.id   AF-L0JGA4-F1
#
_cell.length_a   1.000
_cell.length_b   1.000
_cell.length_c   1.000
_cell.angle_alpha   90.00
_cell.angle_beta   90.00
_cell.angle_gamma   90.00
#
_symmetry.space_group_name_H-M   'P 1'
#
loop_
_entity.id
_entity.type
_entity.pdbx_description
1 polymer ?
#
loop_
_entity_poly.entity_id
_entity_poly.type
_entity_poly.pdbx_seq_one_letter_code
_entity_poly.pdbx_strand_id
1 'polypeptide(L)'
;MKKLLFLLTSILLAASCTTDGNCGYPSKLSFPKEGGTVMMSGSYAPYNIEVLNYNGDGKSERTVLEDPDTISVQYSWLTVRRKRGTPTLVITAEPNTTGRKRKLYINVSVDDRNAEIKVTQ
;
A
#
# COMPACT_ATOMS: atom_id res chain seq x y z
N MET A 1 38.36 0.70 6.14
CA MET A 1 37.05 1.39 6.26
C MET A 1 36.65 1.95 4.91
N LYS A 2 35.90 1.20 4.09
CA LYS A 2 35.36 1.71 2.81
C LYS A 2 33.88 1.99 3.04
N LYS A 3 33.55 3.27 3.17
CA LYS A 3 32.17 3.77 3.24
C LYS A 3 31.53 3.52 1.87
N LEU A 4 30.72 2.48 1.74
CA LEU A 4 29.88 2.28 0.56
C LEU A 4 28.68 3.21 0.71
N LEU A 5 28.79 4.37 0.05
CA LEU A 5 27.76 5.39 -0.04
C LEU A 5 26.57 4.79 -0.81
N PHE A 6 25.53 4.35 -0.11
CA PHE A 6 24.29 3.90 -0.74
C PHE A 6 23.64 5.12 -1.42
N LEU A 7 23.73 5.13 -2.74
CA LEU A 7 23.18 6.15 -3.62
C LEU A 7 21.65 6.10 -3.54
N LEU A 8 21.05 6.93 -2.68
CA LEU A 8 19.61 7.14 -2.61
C LEU A 8 19.17 7.93 -3.86
N THR A 9 19.01 7.23 -4.98
CA THR A 9 18.43 7.79 -6.21
C THR A 9 17.35 6.85 -6.70
N SER A 10 16.14 7.07 -6.22
CA SER A 10 14.93 6.67 -6.92
C SER A 10 14.10 7.93 -7.13
N ILE A 11 14.44 8.63 -8.21
CA ILE A 11 13.57 9.60 -8.86
C ILE A 11 12.37 8.78 -9.35
N LEU A 12 11.27 8.78 -8.58
CA LEU A 12 10.00 8.28 -9.09
C LEU A 12 9.38 9.40 -9.94
N LEU A 13 9.49 9.23 -11.25
CA LEU A 13 8.70 9.98 -12.22
C LEU A 13 7.22 9.65 -11.97
N ALA A 14 6.50 10.56 -11.31
CA ALA A 14 5.05 10.54 -11.36
C ALA A 14 4.62 11.06 -12.74
N ALA A 15 4.46 10.14 -13.70
CA ALA A 15 3.72 10.41 -14.92
C ALA A 15 2.28 10.75 -14.53
N SER A 16 1.99 12.04 -14.41
CA SER A 16 0.63 12.58 -14.44
C SER A 16 0.06 12.32 -15.84
N CYS A 17 -0.95 11.45 -15.93
CA CYS A 17 -1.94 11.45 -17.01
C CYS A 17 -3.15 10.55 -16.64
N THR A 18 -4.04 11.03 -15.79
CA THR A 18 -5.42 11.45 -16.12
C THR A 18 -6.26 11.56 -14.84
N THR A 19 -7.24 12.45 -14.95
CA THR A 19 -8.30 12.82 -14.02
C THR A 19 -9.12 11.61 -13.55
N ASP A 20 -8.70 11.02 -12.42
CA ASP A 20 -9.41 10.14 -11.48
C ASP A 20 -9.72 8.67 -11.79
N GLY A 21 -8.97 8.02 -12.70
CA GLY A 21 -9.07 6.59 -13.03
C GLY A 21 -9.31 5.64 -11.83
N ASN A 22 -8.27 5.09 -11.22
CA ASN A 22 -8.40 4.27 -10.00
C ASN A 22 -8.50 5.19 -8.75
N CYS A 23 -9.43 6.15 -8.77
CA CYS A 23 -9.54 7.28 -7.82
C CYS A 23 -8.21 8.06 -7.64
N GLY A 24 -7.37 8.11 -8.68
CA GLY A 24 -6.04 8.70 -8.67
C GLY A 24 -4.93 7.83 -8.04
N TYR A 25 -5.26 6.69 -7.44
CA TYR A 25 -4.27 5.77 -6.89
C TYR A 25 -3.57 4.94 -7.97
N PRO A 26 -2.29 4.58 -7.80
CA PRO A 26 -1.65 3.56 -8.63
C PRO A 26 -2.40 2.23 -8.55
N SER A 27 -2.60 1.53 -9.65
CA SER A 27 -3.28 0.21 -9.66
C SER A 27 -2.36 -0.96 -9.26
N LYS A 28 -1.05 -0.73 -9.21
CA LYS A 28 -0.03 -1.74 -8.90
C LYS A 28 1.06 -1.15 -8.01
N LEU A 29 1.51 -1.94 -7.05
CA LEU A 29 2.65 -1.67 -6.19
C LEU A 29 3.48 -2.94 -6.04
N SER A 30 4.80 -2.84 -6.23
CA SER A 30 5.70 -3.96 -6.00
C SER A 30 6.74 -3.60 -4.94
N PHE A 31 6.89 -4.47 -3.94
CA PHE A 31 7.98 -4.39 -2.99
C PHE A 31 9.11 -5.34 -3.38
N PRO A 32 10.37 -5.02 -3.01
CA PRO A 32 11.45 -5.99 -3.08
C PRO A 32 11.30 -7.04 -1.97
N LYS A 33 12.10 -8.12 -2.04
CA LYS A 33 12.08 -9.22 -1.07
C LYS A 33 12.30 -8.71 0.37
N GLU A 34 13.11 -7.68 0.54
CA GLU A 34 13.44 -7.08 1.82
C GLU A 34 12.25 -6.32 2.45
N GLY A 35 11.18 -6.09 1.68
CA GLY A 35 10.05 -5.28 2.11
C GLY A 35 10.34 -3.79 2.03
N GLY A 36 9.71 -3.01 2.91
CA GLY A 36 9.91 -1.58 3.00
C GLY A 36 8.61 -0.80 3.11
N THR A 37 8.71 0.52 3.03
CA THR A 37 7.58 1.44 3.14
C THR A 37 7.50 2.32 1.92
N VAL A 38 6.31 2.44 1.35
CA VAL A 38 5.99 3.36 0.25
C VAL A 38 4.85 4.25 0.69
N MET A 39 4.99 5.54 0.41
CA MET A 39 3.91 6.51 0.53
C MET A 39 3.35 6.80 -0.86
N MET A 40 2.04 6.80 -1.00
CA MET A 40 1.36 7.15 -2.24
C MET A 40 0.06 7.89 -1.95
N SER A 41 -0.42 8.65 -2.92
CA SER A 41 -1.64 9.42 -2.80
C SER A 41 -2.56 9.12 -3.99
N GLY A 42 -3.86 9.15 -3.72
CA GLY A 42 -4.89 9.27 -4.74
C GLY A 42 -5.34 10.71 -4.89
N SER A 43 -6.47 10.91 -5.55
CA SER A 43 -7.05 12.24 -5.74
C SER A 43 -7.92 12.68 -4.56
N TYR A 44 -8.51 11.73 -3.84
CA TYR A 44 -9.50 11.99 -2.80
C TYR A 44 -9.23 11.17 -1.54
N ALA A 45 -9.65 11.71 -0.40
CA ALA A 45 -9.51 11.03 0.88
C ALA A 45 -10.47 9.83 0.96
N PRO A 46 -10.00 8.62 1.27
CA PRO A 46 -10.88 7.48 1.41
C PRO A 46 -11.63 7.51 2.74
N TYR A 47 -12.86 6.99 2.73
CA TYR A 47 -13.61 6.76 3.97
C TYR A 47 -13.34 5.36 4.54
N ASN A 48 -12.98 4.38 3.70
CA ASN A 48 -12.64 3.02 4.10
C ASN A 48 -11.39 2.47 3.38
N ILE A 49 -10.67 1.56 4.05
CA ILE A 49 -9.58 0.78 3.46
C ILE A 49 -9.70 -0.67 3.91
N GLU A 50 -9.53 -1.59 2.97
CA GLU A 50 -9.46 -3.02 3.24
C GLU A 50 -8.24 -3.64 2.57
N VAL A 51 -7.71 -4.69 3.20
CA VAL A 51 -6.71 -5.55 2.59
C VAL A 51 -7.37 -6.89 2.31
N LEU A 52 -7.41 -7.26 1.03
CA LEU A 52 -8.11 -8.42 0.50
C LEU A 52 -7.11 -9.46 0.00
N ASN A 53 -7.52 -10.72 0.14
CA ASN A 53 -6.78 -11.88 -0.32
C ASN A 53 -7.69 -12.81 -1.12
N TYR A 54 -7.85 -12.52 -2.41
CA TYR A 54 -8.70 -13.33 -3.30
C TYR A 54 -8.20 -14.77 -3.50
N ASN A 55 -6.94 -15.04 -3.20
CA ASN A 55 -6.35 -16.36 -3.35
C ASN A 55 -6.43 -17.22 -2.08
N GLY A 56 -6.70 -16.63 -0.91
CA GLY A 56 -6.59 -17.31 0.38
C GLY A 56 -5.14 -17.63 0.82
N ASP A 57 -4.12 -17.10 0.13
CA ASP A 57 -2.70 -17.32 0.43
C ASP A 57 -2.26 -16.42 1.61
N GLY A 58 -2.02 -16.96 2.81
CA GLY A 58 -1.49 -16.19 3.96
C GLY A 58 -2.21 -16.44 5.29
N LYS A 59 -1.81 -15.72 6.33
CA LYS A 59 -2.50 -15.77 7.64
C LYS A 59 -3.83 -15.01 7.56
N SER A 60 -4.87 -15.52 8.19
CA SER A 60 -6.20 -14.91 8.26
C SER A 60 -6.33 -13.80 9.31
N GLU A 61 -5.25 -13.48 10.01
CA GLU A 61 -5.24 -12.47 11.07
C GLU A 61 -5.29 -11.07 10.44
N ARG A 62 -6.45 -10.41 10.63
CA ARG A 62 -6.68 -9.00 10.30
C ARG A 62 -6.72 -8.21 11.60
N THR A 63 -5.93 -7.15 11.68
CA THR A 63 -5.97 -6.19 12.78
C THR A 63 -6.33 -4.82 12.23
N VAL A 64 -7.37 -4.20 12.80
CA VAL A 64 -7.73 -2.81 12.52
C VAL A 64 -7.51 -2.01 13.81
N LEU A 65 -6.65 -1.00 13.73
CA LEU A 65 -6.43 -0.04 14.80
C LEU A 65 -6.98 1.31 14.34
N GLU A 66 -7.92 1.84 15.11
CA GLU A 66 -8.51 3.15 14.88
C GLU A 66 -8.07 4.10 15.98
N ASP A 67 -7.38 5.16 15.56
CA ASP A 67 -7.11 6.37 16.32
C ASP A 67 -8.06 7.46 15.78
N PRO A 68 -8.42 8.49 16.59
CA PRO A 68 -9.21 9.62 16.12
C PRO A 68 -8.80 10.14 14.73
N ASP A 69 -7.49 10.24 14.46
CA ASP A 69 -6.97 10.80 13.22
C ASP A 69 -6.41 9.77 12.25
N THR A 70 -6.21 8.52 12.66
CA THR A 70 -5.48 7.51 11.86
C THR A 70 -6.20 6.18 11.84
N ILE A 71 -6.26 5.54 10.68
CA ILE A 71 -6.67 4.14 10.55
C ILE A 71 -5.47 3.32 10.10
N SER A 72 -5.22 2.20 10.76
CA SER A 72 -4.21 1.21 10.38
C SER A 72 -4.86 -0.16 10.18
N VAL A 73 -4.71 -0.71 8.99
CA VAL A 73 -5.16 -2.07 8.65
C VAL A 73 -3.93 -2.93 8.41
N GLN A 74 -3.74 -3.95 9.23
CA GLN A 74 -2.72 -4.96 9.04
C GLN A 74 -3.38 -6.27 8.64
N TYR A 75 -2.85 -6.89 7.58
CA TYR A 75 -3.27 -8.22 7.13
C TYR A 75 -2.06 -8.99 6.60
N SER A 76 -1.77 -10.13 7.22
CA SER A 76 -0.58 -10.93 6.91
C SER A 76 0.69 -10.05 6.89
N TRP A 77 1.40 -9.97 5.76
CA TRP A 77 2.69 -9.28 5.62
C TRP A 77 2.57 -7.79 5.25
N LEU A 78 1.34 -7.26 5.13
CA LEU A 78 1.08 -5.92 4.63
C LEU A 78 0.34 -5.09 5.68
N THR A 79 0.85 -3.88 5.92
CA THR A 79 0.19 -2.87 6.76
C THR A 79 -0.10 -1.63 5.92
N VAL A 80 -1.33 -1.14 5.99
CA VAL A 80 -1.77 0.09 5.33
C VAL A 80 -2.24 1.07 6.40
N ARG A 81 -1.65 2.27 6.42
CA ARG A 81 -2.06 3.35 7.30
C ARG A 81 -2.55 4.53 6.49
N ARG A 82 -3.57 5.22 6.99
CA ARG A 82 -4.04 6.49 6.45
C ARG A 82 -4.33 7.47 7.58
N LYS A 83 -4.12 8.75 7.31
CA LYS A 83 -4.70 9.82 8.11
C LYS A 83 -6.11 10.09 7.61
N ARG A 84 -7.07 10.34 8.51
CA ARG A 84 -8.44 10.73 8.13
C ARG A 84 -8.39 12.08 7.43
N GLY A 85 -9.23 12.24 6.41
CA GLY A 85 -9.30 13.47 5.60
C GLY A 85 -8.13 13.70 4.64
N THR A 86 -7.20 12.75 4.47
CA THR A 86 -6.13 12.85 3.46
C THR A 86 -6.21 11.72 2.43
N PRO A 87 -5.80 11.96 1.17
CA PRO A 87 -5.74 10.93 0.14
C PRO A 87 -4.50 10.02 0.25
N THR A 88 -3.66 10.21 1.27
CA THR A 88 -2.34 9.57 1.35
C THR A 88 -2.39 8.26 2.13
N LEU A 89 -1.81 7.23 1.54
CA LEU A 89 -1.59 5.92 2.15
C LEU A 89 -0.10 5.73 2.44
N VAL A 90 0.19 5.16 3.61
CA VAL A 90 1.51 4.64 3.97
C VAL A 90 1.40 3.13 4.00
N ILE A 91 2.07 2.47 3.07
CA ILE A 91 1.99 1.03 2.88
C ILE A 91 3.35 0.43 3.24
N THR A 92 3.34 -0.49 4.20
CA THR A 92 4.54 -1.18 4.68
C THR A 92 4.41 -2.67 4.42
N ALA A 93 5.40 -3.25 3.75
CA ALA A 93 5.54 -4.68 3.54
C ALA A 93 6.66 -5.22 4.43
N GLU A 94 6.38 -6.32 5.14
CA GLU A 94 7.41 -7.08 5.83
C GLU A 94 8.34 -7.80 4.83
N PRO A 95 9.56 -8.19 5.22
CA PRO A 95 10.42 -9.03 4.40
C PRO A 95 9.75 -10.35 4.00
N ASN A 96 10.01 -10.81 2.78
CA ASN A 96 9.57 -12.11 2.27
C ASN A 96 10.70 -13.14 2.37
N THR A 97 10.70 -13.95 3.42
CA THR A 97 11.70 -14.99 3.65
C THR A 97 11.35 -16.34 3.04
N THR A 98 10.15 -16.49 2.45
CA THR A 98 9.61 -17.79 1.99
C THR A 98 10.17 -18.27 0.66
N GLY A 99 10.80 -17.38 -0.12
CA GLY A 99 11.28 -17.67 -1.48
C GLY A 99 10.18 -17.79 -2.54
N ARG A 100 8.90 -17.57 -2.18
CA ARG A 100 7.76 -17.59 -3.10
C ARG A 100 7.17 -16.18 -3.25
N LYS A 101 6.73 -15.82 -4.46
CA LYS A 101 5.99 -14.57 -4.67
C LYS A 101 4.69 -14.60 -3.88
N ARG A 102 4.30 -13.47 -3.31
CA ARG A 102 3.04 -13.28 -2.59
C ARG A 102 2.34 -12.03 -3.11
N LYS A 103 1.00 -12.01 -3.00
CA LYS A 103 0.18 -10.88 -3.45
C LYS A 103 -0.98 -10.65 -2.50
N LEU A 104 -1.33 -9.39 -2.34
CA LEU A 104 -2.54 -8.92 -1.65
C LEU A 104 -3.11 -7.74 -2.44
N TYR A 105 -4.33 -7.34 -2.10
CA TYR A 105 -5.02 -6.23 -2.77
C TYR A 105 -5.46 -5.23 -1.72
N ILE A 106 -5.21 -3.94 -1.97
CA ILE A 106 -5.74 -2.87 -1.13
C ILE A 106 -6.97 -2.34 -1.84
N ASN A 107 -8.14 -2.46 -1.22
CA ASN A 107 -9.35 -1.80 -1.68
C ASN A 107 -9.50 -0.48 -0.92
N VAL A 108 -9.74 0.59 -1.65
CA VAL A 108 -9.80 1.96 -1.14
C VAL A 108 -11.13 2.57 -1.57
N SER A 109 -12.04 2.76 -0.63
CA SER A 109 -13.37 3.30 -0.92
C SER A 109 -13.37 4.82 -0.83
N VAL A 110 -13.82 5.46 -1.89
CA VAL A 110 -13.89 6.92 -2.08
C VAL A 110 -15.27 7.24 -2.63
N ASP A 111 -16.10 7.90 -1.84
CA ASP A 111 -17.51 8.19 -2.16
C ASP A 111 -18.26 6.93 -2.64
N ASP A 112 -18.76 6.92 -3.87
CA ASP A 112 -19.46 5.78 -4.50
C ASP A 112 -18.54 4.88 -5.35
N ARG A 113 -17.23 5.14 -5.34
CA ARG A 113 -16.22 4.43 -6.14
C ARG A 113 -15.24 3.68 -5.26
N ASN A 114 -14.55 2.72 -5.87
CA ASN A 114 -13.43 2.02 -5.25
C ASN A 114 -12.20 2.10 -6.14
N ALA A 115 -11.05 2.28 -5.51
CA ALA A 115 -9.76 2.00 -6.11
C ALA A 115 -9.22 0.67 -5.60
N GLU A 116 -8.57 -0.09 -6.48
CA GLU A 116 -7.88 -1.32 -6.12
C GLU A 116 -6.39 -1.20 -6.44
N ILE A 117 -5.55 -1.56 -5.48
CA ILE A 117 -4.09 -1.57 -5.63
C ILE A 117 -3.63 -3.01 -5.46
N LYS A 118 -3.17 -3.62 -6.55
CA LYS A 118 -2.53 -4.94 -6.48
C LYS A 118 -1.12 -4.78 -5.91
N VAL A 119 -0.86 -5.37 -4.75
CA VAL A 119 0.45 -5.37 -4.11
C VAL A 119 1.13 -6.71 -4.32
N THR A 120 2.35 -6.70 -4.87
CA THR A 120 3.18 -7.91 -5.05
C THR A 120 4.50 -7.80 -4.31
N GLN A 121 5.01 -8.95 -3.87
CA GLN A 121 6.33 -9.09 -3.29
C GLN A 121 6.94 -10.45 -3.61
#